data_AF-A0A7M3BPF5-F1
#
_entry.id   AF-A0A7M3BPF5-F1
#
_cell.length_a   1.000
_cell.length_b   1.000
_cell.length_c   1.000
_cell.angle_alpha   90.00
_cell.angle_beta   90.00
_cell.angle_gamma   90.00
#
_symmetry.space_group_name_H-M   'P 1'
#
loop_
_entity.id
_entity.type
_entity.pdbx_description
1 polymer ?
#
loop_
_entity_poly.entity_id
_entity_poly.type
_entity_poly.pdbx_seq_one_letter_code
_entity_poly.pdbx_strand_id
1 'polypeptide(L)'
;MNDATPPNRCRIVLIAPPGVPAERIGAAFEGGDVASLILPENGMDEASFQAFAEQIVPAAQAAGVAVVIAGDTRIAGRVQADGI
;
A
#
# COMPACT_ATOMS: atom_id res chain seq x y z
N MET A 1 -3.36 13.21 -17.17
CA MET A 1 -3.66 12.18 -18.17
C MET A 1 -2.63 11.08 -17.92
N ASN A 2 -3.03 9.96 -17.31
CA ASN A 2 -2.08 8.85 -17.15
C ASN A 2 -1.71 8.37 -18.56
N ASP A 3 -0.43 8.16 -18.83
CA ASP A 3 0.02 7.57 -20.08
C ASP A 3 -0.75 6.25 -20.29
N ALA A 4 -1.58 6.22 -21.34
CA ALA A 4 -2.52 5.13 -21.60
C ALA A 4 -1.85 3.87 -22.15
N THR A 5 -0.53 3.88 -22.33
CA THR A 5 0.25 2.71 -22.69
C THR A 5 0.85 2.11 -21.42
N PRO A 6 0.31 0.97 -20.92
CA PRO A 6 0.90 0.29 -19.79
C PRO A 6 2.36 -0.07 -20.13
N PRO A 7 3.30 0.05 -19.18
CA PRO A 7 4.67 -0.39 -19.39
C PRO A 7 4.68 -1.83 -19.90
N ASN A 8 5.45 -2.11 -20.96
CA ASN A 8 5.63 -3.47 -21.48
C ASN A 8 6.61 -4.27 -20.59
N ARG A 9 6.31 -4.35 -19.29
CA ARG A 9 7.06 -5.10 -18.27
C ARG A 9 6.13 -5.52 -17.13
N CYS A 10 6.38 -6.68 -16.54
CA CYS A 10 5.65 -7.13 -15.34
C CYS A 10 6.07 -6.27 -14.14
N ARG A 11 5.09 -5.71 -13.43
CA ARG A 11 5.28 -5.01 -12.15
C ARG A 11 4.83 -5.90 -10.99
N ILE A 12 5.41 -5.68 -9.83
CA ILE A 12 5.18 -6.48 -8.62
C ILE A 12 3.98 -5.90 -7.85
N VAL A 13 3.09 -6.78 -7.40
CA VAL A 13 2.06 -6.45 -6.40
C VAL A 13 2.51 -7.04 -5.08
N LEU A 14 2.66 -6.20 -4.06
CA LEU A 14 3.02 -6.63 -2.71
C LEU A 14 1.76 -6.78 -1.85
N ILE A 15 1.76 -7.76 -0.95
CA ILE A 15 0.75 -7.90 0.10
C ILE A 15 1.49 -7.80 1.43
N ALA A 16 1.11 -6.84 2.27
CA ALA A 16 1.76 -6.65 3.57
C ALA A 16 1.50 -7.86 4.47
N PRO A 17 2.56 -8.56 4.92
CA PRO A 17 2.41 -9.64 5.89
C PRO A 17 2.13 -9.10 7.29
N PRO A 18 1.54 -9.91 8.19
CA PRO A 18 1.31 -9.52 9.57
C PRO A 18 2.62 -9.25 10.32
N GLY A 19 2.61 -8.26 11.21
CA GLY A 19 3.71 -7.98 12.15
C GLY A 19 4.98 -7.38 11.55
N VAL A 20 4.97 -7.00 10.26
CA VAL A 20 6.10 -6.30 9.63
C VAL A 20 5.90 -4.79 9.76
N PRO A 21 6.89 -4.04 10.30
CA PRO A 21 6.77 -2.60 10.47
C PRO A 21 6.76 -1.87 9.12
N ALA A 22 6.11 -0.70 9.07
CA ALA A 22 5.92 0.08 7.85
C ALA A 22 7.24 0.41 7.15
N GLU A 23 8.28 0.73 7.91
CA GLU A 23 9.64 1.01 7.40
C GLU A 23 10.22 -0.17 6.59
N ARG A 24 9.98 -1.40 7.05
CA ARG A 24 10.49 -2.61 6.39
C ARG A 24 9.68 -2.95 5.14
N ILE A 25 8.39 -2.59 5.10
CA ILE A 25 7.60 -2.69 3.87
C ILE A 25 8.06 -1.62 2.88
N GLY A 26 8.36 -0.41 3.34
CA GLY A 26 8.94 0.65 2.51
C GLY A 26 10.24 0.21 1.84
N ALA A 27 11.13 -0.44 2.58
CA ALA A 27 12.37 -1.00 2.03
C ALA A 27 12.13 -2.07 0.93
N ALA A 28 10.98 -2.75 0.93
CA ALA A 28 10.66 -3.72 -0.13
C ALA A 28 10.44 -3.06 -1.50
N PHE A 29 10.14 -1.76 -1.55
CA PHE A 29 10.01 -1.01 -2.80
C PHE A 29 11.35 -0.88 -3.55
N GLU A 30 12.49 -1.03 -2.87
CA GLU A 30 13.81 -1.06 -3.50
C GLU A 30 14.10 -2.39 -4.22
N GLY A 31 13.31 -3.43 -3.95
CA GLY A 31 13.51 -4.78 -4.50
C GLY A 31 13.12 -4.96 -5.97
N GLY A 32 12.50 -3.96 -6.61
CA GLY A 32 12.11 -4.03 -8.01
C GLY A 32 11.02 -3.01 -8.39
N ASP A 33 10.42 -3.20 -9.57
CA ASP A 33 9.31 -2.35 -10.03
C ASP A 33 7.99 -2.77 -9.37
N VAL A 34 7.65 -2.12 -8.25
CA VAL A 34 6.40 -2.34 -7.54
C VAL A 34 5.30 -1.44 -8.11
N ALA A 35 4.17 -2.04 -8.50
CA ALA A 35 2.99 -1.31 -8.95
C ALA A 35 2.08 -0.90 -7.79
N SER A 36 1.85 -1.84 -6.86
CA SER A 36 0.92 -1.62 -5.76
C SER A 36 1.27 -2.42 -4.51
N LEU A 37 0.75 -1.92 -3.40
CA LEU A 37 0.79 -2.54 -2.09
C LEU A 37 -0.65 -2.74 -1.60
N ILE A 38 -1.01 -3.99 -1.30
CA ILE A 38 -2.25 -4.35 -0.61
C ILE A 38 -1.94 -4.42 0.88
N LEU A 39 -2.74 -3.72 1.69
CA LEU A 39 -2.68 -3.67 3.14
C LEU A 39 -3.88 -4.41 3.73
N PRO A 40 -3.70 -5.68 4.17
CA PRO A 40 -4.69 -6.35 4.99
C PRO A 40 -4.63 -5.84 6.43
N GLU A 41 -5.79 -5.81 7.11
CA GLU A 41 -5.87 -5.51 8.55
C GLU A 41 -5.01 -6.47 9.40
N ASN A 42 -4.77 -7.70 8.91
CA ASN A 42 -3.88 -8.69 9.51
C ASN A 42 -4.16 -8.94 11.01
N GLY A 43 -5.43 -8.79 11.43
CA GLY A 43 -5.87 -8.97 12.82
C GLY A 43 -5.56 -7.80 13.76
N MET A 44 -5.09 -6.66 13.24
CA MET A 44 -4.98 -5.42 14.00
C MET A 44 -6.37 -4.88 14.33
N ASP A 45 -6.51 -4.22 15.49
CA ASP A 45 -7.71 -3.42 15.76
C ASP A 45 -7.77 -2.17 14.86
N GLU A 46 -8.95 -1.57 14.71
CA GLU A 46 -9.18 -0.42 13.82
C GLU A 46 -8.19 0.73 14.06
N ALA A 47 -7.88 1.05 15.33
CA ALA A 47 -7.02 2.18 15.66
C ALA A 47 -5.56 1.88 15.30
N SER A 48 -5.08 0.68 15.64
CA SER A 48 -3.74 0.22 15.27
C SER A 48 -3.56 0.14 13.75
N PHE A 49 -4.57 -0.38 13.04
CA PHE A 49 -4.52 -0.50 11.59
C PHE A 49 -4.57 0.88 10.91
N GLN A 50 -5.41 1.80 11.40
CA GLN A 50 -5.45 3.16 10.89
C GLN A 50 -4.11 3.87 11.07
N ALA A 51 -3.50 3.83 12.26
CA ALA A 51 -2.21 4.47 12.51
C ALA A 51 -1.09 3.89 11.61
N PHE A 52 -1.10 2.57 11.40
CA PHE A 52 -0.18 1.91 10.48
C PHE A 52 -0.41 2.34 9.02
N ALA A 53 -1.67 2.41 8.58
CA ALA A 53 -2.03 2.85 7.23
C ALA A 53 -1.66 4.32 6.99
N GLU A 54 -1.93 5.21 7.95
CA GLU A 54 -1.54 6.63 7.90
C GLU A 54 -0.03 6.83 7.75
N GLN A 55 0.78 5.93 8.32
CA GLN A 55 2.23 5.97 8.17
C GLN A 55 2.68 5.52 6.77
N ILE A 56 2.16 4.39 6.27
CA ILE A 56 2.71 3.74 5.07
C ILE A 56 2.14 4.27 3.75
N VAL A 57 0.87 4.69 3.73
CA VAL A 57 0.19 5.16 2.51
C VAL A 57 0.93 6.31 1.84
N PRO A 58 1.24 7.43 2.53
CA PRO A 58 1.95 8.54 1.89
C PRO A 58 3.36 8.16 1.43
N ALA A 59 4.05 7.27 2.15
CA ALA A 59 5.38 6.80 1.78
C ALA A 59 5.36 5.95 0.49
N ALA A 60 4.39 5.05 0.36
CA ALA A 60 4.20 4.24 -0.84
C ALA A 60 3.80 5.09 -2.05
N GLN A 61 2.87 6.02 -1.88
CA GLN A 61 2.45 6.93 -2.94
C GLN A 61 3.59 7.83 -3.43
N ALA A 62 4.43 8.32 -2.50
CA ALA A 62 5.65 9.08 -2.85
C ALA A 62 6.65 8.24 -3.67
N ALA A 63 6.66 6.92 -3.48
CA ALA A 63 7.46 5.98 -4.27
C ALA A 63 6.80 5.56 -5.61
N GLY A 64 5.62 6.11 -5.95
CA GLY A 64 4.88 5.73 -7.16
C GLY A 64 4.19 4.36 -7.06
N VAL A 65 3.97 3.87 -5.84
CA VAL A 65 3.29 2.62 -5.53
C VAL A 65 1.86 2.93 -5.08
N ALA A 66 0.86 2.40 -5.80
CA ALA A 66 -0.54 2.54 -5.42
C ALA A 66 -0.88 1.71 -4.18
N VAL A 67 -1.71 2.21 -3.27
CA VAL A 67 -2.06 1.51 -2.03
C VAL A 67 -3.53 1.10 -2.01
N VAL A 68 -3.78 -0.16 -1.69
CA VAL A 68 -5.12 -0.76 -1.60
C VAL A 68 -5.35 -1.25 -0.17
N ILE A 69 -6.42 -0.78 0.48
CA ILE A 69 -6.81 -1.24 1.82
C ILE A 69 -7.76 -2.42 1.68
N ALA A 70 -7.41 -3.59 2.20
CA ALA A 70 -8.28 -4.75 2.07
C ALA A 70 -9.48 -4.65 3.04
N GLY A 71 -10.67 -4.43 2.49
CA GLY A 71 -11.96 -4.64 3.19
C GLY A 71 -12.48 -3.49 4.06
N ASP A 72 -11.65 -2.52 4.47
CA ASP A 72 -12.09 -1.37 5.28
C ASP A 72 -12.20 -0.08 4.45
N THR A 73 -13.42 0.21 3.99
CA THR A 73 -13.72 1.41 3.19
C THR A 73 -13.57 2.71 3.98
N ARG A 74 -13.69 2.68 5.31
CA ARG A 74 -13.57 3.88 6.15
C ARG A 74 -12.11 4.26 6.30
N ILE A 75 -11.25 3.29 6.64
CA ILE A 75 -9.80 3.50 6.71
C ILE A 75 -9.27 3.92 5.35
N ALA A 76 -9.67 3.25 4.26
CA ALA A 76 -9.29 3.64 2.89
C ALA A 76 -9.59 5.12 2.60
N GLY A 77 -10.78 5.59 2.97
CA GLY A 77 -11.16 7.00 2.81
C GLY A 77 -10.37 7.95 3.71
N ARG A 78 -10.09 7.58 4.98
CA ARG A 78 -9.32 8.42 5.92
C ARG A 78 -7.88 8.62 5.45
N VAL A 79 -7.23 7.56 4.99
CA VAL A 79 -5.82 7.58 4.58
C VAL A 79 -5.60 7.96 3.12
N GLN A 80 -6.69 8.21 2.36
CA GLN A 80 -6.64 8.52 0.92
C GLN A 80 -5.95 7.42 0.11
N ALA A 81 -6.32 6.17 0.37
CA ALA A 81 -5.84 5.03 -0.39
C ALA A 81 -6.32 5.09 -1.86
N ASP A 82 -5.56 4.48 -2.76
CA ASP A 82 -5.84 4.43 -4.18
C ASP A 82 -6.93 3.40 -4.54
N GLY A 83 -7.23 2.47 -3.62
CA GLY A 83 -8.26 1.45 -3.81
C GLY A 83 -8.65 0.67 -2.55
N ILE A 84 -9.61 -0.24 -2.73
CA ILE A 84 -10.15 -1.19 -1.73
C ILE A 84 -10.11 -2.60 -2.31
#